data_AF-A0A660VPE3-F1
#
_entry.id   AF-A0A660VPE3-F1
#
_cell.length_a   1.000
_cell.length_b   1.000
_cell.length_c   1.000
_cell.angle_alpha   90.00
_cell.angle_beta   90.00
_cell.angle_gamma   90.00
#
_symmetry.space_group_name_H-M   'P 1'
#
loop_
_entity.id
_entity.type
_entity.pdbx_description
1 polymer ?
#
loop_
_entity_poly.entity_id
_entity_poly.type
_entity_poly.pdbx_seq_one_letter_code
_entity_poly.pdbx_strand_id
1 'polypeptide(L)'
;MGTAYTPGLKVTKWTQVTKARRLPIKGEVVVKEGDAVKPRTVVARAYLPGELHIVRLRRVMGELEPVELKEAVLVKKGDTVTKGQLLAKKKVFFGLFTTKAESPIDGTVEFFAPQSGDIGIREKPKLLELNAYIKGRVTKVLPQEGVEITTNGALIQGIFGVGGERQGTIEVVVNAPDEVLDEKRLPADIAGKVLVGGSEVTASALKRCEKEGAA
;
A
#
# COMPACT_ATOMS: atom_id res chain seq x y z
N MET A 1 8.12 32.63 16.84
CA MET A 1 8.11 31.57 17.87
C MET A 1 7.17 30.47 17.39
N GLY A 2 7.70 29.41 16.80
CA GLY A 2 6.90 28.23 16.49
C GLY A 2 6.56 27.53 17.81
N THR A 3 5.28 27.33 18.09
CA THR A 3 4.85 26.41 19.14
C THR A 3 5.38 25.05 18.77
N ALA A 4 6.38 24.57 19.51
CA ALA A 4 6.83 23.19 19.37
C ALA A 4 5.60 22.31 19.67
N TYR A 5 5.10 21.62 18.64
CA TYR A 5 4.13 20.55 18.86
C TYR A 5 4.81 19.54 19.77
N THR A 6 4.43 19.51 21.04
CA THR A 6 4.86 18.46 21.97
C THR A 6 3.83 17.35 21.84
N PRO A 7 4.09 16.29 21.05
CA PRO A 7 3.20 15.15 21.00
C PRO A 7 3.02 14.62 22.43
N GLY A 8 1.77 14.58 22.88
CA GLY A 8 1.44 14.08 24.21
C GLY A 8 1.77 12.60 24.27
N LEU A 9 2.84 12.25 25.00
CA LEU A 9 3.04 10.89 25.48
C LEU A 9 1.89 10.56 26.42
N LYS A 10 1.21 9.44 26.18
CA LYS A 10 0.10 8.99 27.02
C LYS A 10 0.27 7.54 27.37
N VAL A 11 0.30 7.25 28.66
CA VAL A 11 0.26 5.90 29.19
C VAL A 11 -0.97 5.80 30.08
N THR A 12 -1.85 4.85 29.79
CA THR A 12 -3.06 4.62 30.58
C THR A 12 -3.26 3.12 30.74
N LYS A 13 -3.27 2.65 31.99
CA LYS A 13 -3.38 1.21 32.32
C LYS A 13 -4.69 0.61 31.82
N TRP A 14 -5.76 1.39 31.85
CA TRP A 14 -7.08 0.98 31.39
C TRP A 14 -7.85 2.19 30.87
N THR A 15 -8.21 2.17 29.60
CA THR A 15 -9.04 3.20 28.98
C THR A 15 -9.85 2.59 27.86
N GLN A 16 -10.95 3.25 27.52
CA GLN A 16 -11.59 3.05 26.23
C GLN A 16 -10.67 3.63 25.14
N VAL A 17 -10.36 2.83 24.14
CA VAL A 17 -9.58 3.20 22.96
C VAL A 17 -10.52 3.15 21.76
N THR A 18 -10.66 4.28 21.07
CA THR A 18 -11.37 4.36 19.80
C THR A 18 -10.37 4.58 18.68
N LYS A 19 -10.40 3.69 17.68
CA LYS A 19 -9.53 3.76 16.51
C LYS A 19 -10.40 3.92 15.25
N ALA A 20 -10.22 5.04 14.57
CA ALA A 20 -10.73 5.20 13.22
C ALA A 20 -9.87 4.40 12.23
N ARG A 21 -10.53 3.62 11.37
CA ARG A 21 -9.95 2.93 10.23
C ARG A 21 -10.57 3.55 8.99
N ARG A 22 -9.75 4.11 8.10
CA ARG A 22 -10.23 4.73 6.85
C ARG A 22 -9.43 4.23 5.65
N LEU A 23 -10.14 4.04 4.54
CA LEU A 23 -9.59 3.80 3.23
C LEU A 23 -8.95 5.10 2.71
N PRO A 24 -7.87 5.00 1.92
CA PRO A 24 -7.25 6.16 1.28
C PRO A 24 -8.06 6.72 0.10
N ILE A 25 -9.03 5.94 -0.39
CA ILE A 25 -9.96 6.30 -1.46
C ILE A 25 -11.37 5.81 -1.09
N LYS A 26 -12.40 6.34 -1.75
CA LYS A 26 -13.77 5.84 -1.58
C LYS A 26 -13.85 4.36 -1.95
N GLY A 27 -14.57 3.59 -1.13
CA GLY A 27 -14.81 2.17 -1.33
C GLY A 27 -16.11 1.71 -0.68
N GLU A 28 -16.09 0.49 -0.17
CA GLU A 28 -17.23 -0.19 0.43
C GLU A 28 -16.88 -0.59 1.87
N VAL A 29 -17.73 -0.24 2.83
CA VAL A 29 -17.65 -0.75 4.20
C VAL A 29 -18.41 -2.07 4.25
N VAL A 30 -17.77 -3.13 4.73
CA VAL A 30 -18.29 -4.52 4.66
C VAL A 30 -18.75 -5.06 6.01
N VAL A 31 -18.77 -4.20 7.04
CA VAL A 31 -19.29 -4.47 8.39
C VAL A 31 -20.32 -3.40 8.76
N LYS A 32 -21.12 -3.67 9.79
CA LYS A 32 -22.13 -2.73 10.30
C LYS A 32 -21.82 -2.29 11.74
N GLU A 33 -22.48 -1.21 12.15
CA GLU A 33 -22.44 -0.77 13.55
C GLU A 33 -22.91 -1.89 14.48
N GLY A 34 -22.21 -2.03 15.59
CA GLY A 34 -22.43 -3.10 16.56
C GLY A 34 -21.67 -4.39 16.28
N ASP A 35 -21.06 -4.60 15.11
CA ASP A 35 -20.32 -5.84 14.83
C ASP A 35 -19.09 -6.00 15.74
N ALA A 36 -18.83 -7.22 16.18
CA ALA A 36 -17.59 -7.58 16.87
C ALA A 36 -16.52 -7.98 15.85
N VAL A 37 -15.33 -7.38 15.97
CA VAL A 37 -14.23 -7.58 15.02
C VAL A 37 -12.97 -8.09 15.72
N LYS A 38 -12.20 -8.92 14.99
CA LYS A 38 -10.83 -9.30 15.35
C LYS A 38 -9.85 -8.39 14.59
N PRO A 39 -8.59 -8.28 15.02
CA PRO A 39 -7.62 -7.40 14.37
C PRO A 39 -7.44 -7.60 12.86
N ARG A 40 -7.61 -8.82 12.35
CA ARG A 40 -7.53 -9.18 10.92
C ARG A 40 -8.89 -9.25 10.21
N THR A 41 -9.98 -8.85 10.86
CA THR A 41 -11.28 -8.75 10.20
C THR A 41 -11.22 -7.61 9.19
N VAL A 42 -11.55 -7.89 7.93
CA VAL A 42 -11.71 -6.87 6.89
C VAL A 42 -12.98 -6.06 7.20
N VAL A 43 -12.82 -4.74 7.33
CA VAL A 43 -13.92 -3.82 7.67
C VAL A 43 -14.34 -2.94 6.50
N ALA A 44 -13.43 -2.71 5.56
CA ALA A 44 -13.74 -2.01 4.31
C ALA A 44 -12.81 -2.48 3.20
N ARG A 45 -13.22 -2.26 1.95
CA ARG A 45 -12.41 -2.57 0.77
C ARG A 45 -12.54 -1.49 -0.31
N ALA A 46 -11.51 -1.31 -1.10
CA ALA A 46 -11.52 -0.44 -2.27
C ALA A 46 -10.67 -1.03 -3.40
N TYR A 47 -10.92 -0.61 -4.63
CA TYR A 47 -10.07 -0.94 -5.77
C TYR A 47 -9.16 0.24 -6.07
N LEU A 48 -7.88 0.10 -5.74
CA LEU A 48 -6.87 1.07 -6.12
C LEU A 48 -6.66 1.00 -7.64
N PRO A 49 -6.66 2.13 -8.35
CA PRO A 49 -6.30 2.15 -9.77
C PRO A 49 -4.94 1.48 -9.97
N GLY A 50 -4.82 0.67 -11.02
CA GLY A 50 -3.54 0.11 -11.42
C GLY A 50 -2.55 1.22 -11.82
N GLU A 51 -1.26 0.88 -11.88
CA GLU A 51 -0.26 1.82 -12.37
C GLU A 51 -0.51 2.14 -13.85
N LEU A 52 -0.28 3.41 -14.24
CA LEU A 52 -0.35 3.83 -15.64
C LEU A 52 1.03 3.73 -16.28
N HIS A 53 1.14 2.95 -17.34
CA HIS A 53 2.32 2.87 -18.16
C HIS A 53 2.08 3.63 -19.46
N ILE A 54 2.95 4.61 -19.75
CA ILE A 54 2.88 5.39 -20.99
C ILE A 54 3.87 4.81 -22.00
N VAL A 55 3.35 4.26 -23.08
CA VAL A 55 4.13 3.84 -24.24
C VAL A 55 4.21 5.01 -25.21
N ARG A 56 5.42 5.56 -25.37
CA ARG A 56 5.69 6.72 -26.25
C ARG A 56 6.03 6.23 -27.66
N LEU A 57 5.05 6.16 -28.55
CA LEU A 57 5.21 5.58 -29.89
C LEU A 57 6.28 6.29 -30.71
N ARG A 58 6.36 7.63 -30.64
CA ARG A 58 7.38 8.41 -31.38
C ARG A 58 8.81 8.03 -31.00
N ARG A 59 9.04 7.67 -29.73
CA ARG A 59 10.34 7.21 -29.25
C ARG A 59 10.69 5.81 -29.77
N VAL A 60 9.70 4.96 -30.00
CA VAL A 60 9.89 3.55 -30.38
C VAL A 60 9.89 3.37 -31.91
N MET A 61 9.04 4.11 -32.61
CA MET A 61 8.73 3.91 -34.03
C MET A 61 9.23 5.05 -34.94
N GLY A 62 9.78 6.12 -34.36
CA GLY A 62 10.27 7.31 -35.07
C GLY A 62 9.28 8.47 -35.08
N GLU A 63 9.70 9.59 -35.68
CA GLU A 63 8.86 10.78 -35.90
C GLU A 63 7.71 10.41 -36.86
N LEU A 64 6.47 10.44 -36.37
CA LEU A 64 5.28 10.08 -37.12
C LEU A 64 4.22 11.17 -36.94
N GLU A 65 3.56 11.61 -38.01
CA GLU A 65 2.49 12.58 -37.89
C GLU A 65 1.26 11.98 -37.20
N PRO A 66 0.39 12.79 -36.56
CA PRO A 66 -0.79 12.29 -35.86
C PRO A 66 -1.71 11.41 -36.70
N VAL A 67 -1.80 11.66 -38.01
CA VAL A 67 -2.59 10.83 -38.94
C VAL A 67 -1.94 9.46 -39.11
N GLU A 68 -0.62 9.42 -39.33
CA GLU A 68 0.13 8.18 -39.48
C GLU A 68 0.12 7.34 -38.19
N LEU A 69 0.14 8.00 -37.03
CA LEU A 69 0.01 7.32 -35.74
C LEU A 69 -1.37 6.66 -35.60
N LYS A 70 -2.46 7.34 -36.01
CA LYS A 70 -3.80 6.75 -35.97
C LYS A 70 -3.91 5.52 -36.86
N GLU A 71 -3.24 5.52 -38.02
CA GLU A 71 -3.22 4.37 -38.93
C GLU A 71 -2.34 3.22 -38.44
N ALA A 72 -1.26 3.53 -37.72
CA ALA A 72 -0.31 2.53 -37.22
C ALA A 72 -0.80 1.82 -35.95
N VAL A 73 -1.64 2.45 -35.13
CA VAL A 73 -2.13 1.89 -33.87
C VAL A 73 -3.17 0.79 -34.11
N LEU A 74 -2.97 -0.34 -33.45
CA LEU A 74 -3.77 -1.58 -33.61
C LEU A 74 -4.76 -1.81 -32.47
N VAL A 75 -4.75 -0.96 -31.44
CA VAL A 75 -5.58 -1.07 -30.23
C VAL A 75 -6.37 0.21 -30.00
N LYS A 76 -7.51 0.11 -29.34
CA LYS A 76 -8.36 1.25 -28.96
C LYS A 76 -8.57 1.30 -27.46
N LYS A 77 -9.03 2.47 -26.97
CA LYS A 77 -9.43 2.64 -25.57
C LYS A 77 -10.43 1.56 -25.16
N GLY A 78 -10.18 0.94 -24.00
CA GLY A 78 -10.97 -0.15 -23.43
C GLY A 78 -10.48 -1.55 -23.81
N ASP A 79 -9.57 -1.69 -24.79
CA ASP A 79 -9.03 -3.00 -25.16
C ASP A 79 -8.14 -3.54 -24.03
N THR A 80 -8.26 -4.85 -23.75
CA THR A 80 -7.32 -5.56 -22.89
C THR A 80 -6.10 -5.97 -23.72
N VAL A 81 -4.90 -5.77 -23.15
CA VAL A 81 -3.63 -6.12 -23.79
C VAL A 81 -2.78 -6.98 -22.86
N THR A 82 -1.99 -7.88 -23.42
CA THR A 82 -0.97 -8.63 -22.68
C THR A 82 0.42 -8.06 -22.95
N LYS A 83 1.36 -8.30 -22.04
CA LYS A 83 2.77 -7.97 -22.22
C LYS A 83 3.30 -8.60 -23.52
N GLY A 84 4.00 -7.80 -24.32
CA GLY A 84 4.51 -8.19 -25.64
C GLY A 84 3.48 -8.11 -26.77
N GLN A 85 2.20 -7.84 -26.48
CA GLN A 85 1.20 -7.65 -27.53
C GLN A 85 1.51 -6.40 -28.36
N LEU A 86 1.40 -6.49 -29.68
CA LEU A 86 1.55 -5.35 -30.58
C LEU A 86 0.48 -4.29 -30.30
N LEU A 87 0.93 -3.07 -30.02
CA LEU A 87 0.08 -1.88 -29.85
C LEU A 87 0.00 -1.07 -31.13
N ALA A 88 1.11 -1.01 -31.87
CA ALA A 88 1.21 -0.28 -33.13
C ALA A 88 2.25 -0.92 -34.04
N LYS A 89 2.03 -0.82 -35.35
CA LYS A 89 2.93 -1.37 -36.37
C LYS A 89 2.91 -0.48 -37.62
N LYS A 90 4.08 -0.11 -38.13
CA LYS A 90 4.21 0.62 -39.40
C LYS A 90 5.31 0.02 -40.26
N LYS A 91 5.08 -0.04 -41.58
CA LYS A 91 6.11 -0.36 -42.56
C LYS A 91 6.89 0.91 -42.94
N VAL A 92 8.21 0.83 -43.03
CA VAL A 92 9.13 1.93 -43.33
C VAL A 92 10.06 1.52 -44.49
N PHE A 93 10.64 2.50 -45.20
CA PHE A 93 11.50 2.30 -46.38
C PHE A 93 10.88 1.40 -47.46
N PHE A 94 9.81 1.86 -48.11
CA PHE A 94 9.10 1.10 -49.17
C PHE A 94 8.70 -0.34 -48.77
N GLY A 95 8.52 -0.61 -47.48
CA GLY A 95 8.12 -1.92 -46.97
C GLY A 95 9.27 -2.85 -46.57
N LEU A 96 10.53 -2.43 -46.70
CA LEU A 96 11.71 -3.22 -46.34
C LEU A 96 11.84 -3.44 -44.84
N PHE A 97 11.38 -2.49 -44.02
CA PHE A 97 11.47 -2.57 -42.56
C PHE A 97 10.11 -2.38 -41.90
N THR A 98 9.94 -2.96 -40.72
CA THR A 98 8.73 -2.79 -39.91
C THR A 98 9.13 -2.30 -38.53
N THR A 99 8.60 -1.16 -38.12
CA THR A 99 8.69 -0.69 -36.74
C THR A 99 7.45 -1.16 -35.99
N LYS A 100 7.64 -1.58 -34.74
CA LYS A 100 6.58 -2.07 -33.86
C LYS A 100 6.73 -1.49 -32.47
N ALA A 101 5.60 -1.20 -31.84
CA ALA A 101 5.51 -0.95 -30.42
C ALA A 101 4.68 -2.05 -29.77
N GLU A 102 5.17 -2.55 -28.63
CA GLU A 102 4.55 -3.63 -27.87
C GLU A 102 4.16 -3.15 -26.48
N SER A 103 3.17 -3.81 -25.88
CA SER A 103 2.76 -3.53 -24.51
C SER A 103 3.87 -3.96 -23.53
N PRO A 104 4.32 -3.10 -22.61
CA PRO A 104 5.29 -3.47 -21.60
C PRO A 104 4.69 -4.31 -20.47
N ILE A 105 3.35 -4.32 -20.35
CA ILE A 105 2.59 -4.90 -19.24
C ILE A 105 1.28 -5.56 -19.72
N ASP A 106 0.66 -6.35 -18.84
CA ASP A 106 -0.74 -6.73 -18.97
C ASP A 106 -1.63 -5.59 -18.46
N GLY A 107 -2.68 -5.24 -19.18
CA GLY A 107 -3.52 -4.12 -18.77
C GLY A 107 -4.67 -3.80 -19.71
N THR A 108 -5.24 -2.62 -19.53
CA THR A 108 -6.28 -2.07 -20.41
C THR A 108 -5.79 -0.76 -21.01
N VAL A 109 -6.02 -0.56 -22.30
CA VAL A 109 -5.73 0.71 -22.98
C VAL A 109 -6.65 1.79 -22.43
N GLU A 110 -6.10 2.75 -21.70
CA GLU A 110 -6.86 3.84 -21.09
C GLU A 110 -7.10 4.99 -22.07
N PHE A 111 -6.07 5.30 -22.86
CA PHE A 111 -6.15 6.32 -23.89
C PHE A 111 -5.10 6.11 -24.97
N PHE A 112 -5.35 6.74 -26.11
CA PHE A 112 -4.37 7.01 -27.14
C PHE A 112 -4.46 8.50 -27.49
N ALA A 113 -3.32 9.20 -27.42
CA ALA A 113 -3.19 10.62 -27.72
C ALA A 113 -2.35 10.80 -28.99
N PRO A 114 -2.97 10.92 -30.18
CA PRO A 114 -2.25 11.03 -31.46
C PRO A 114 -1.28 12.22 -31.54
N GLN A 115 -1.59 13.31 -30.83
CA GLN A 115 -0.77 14.52 -30.84
C GLN A 115 0.61 14.26 -30.22
N SER A 116 0.65 13.67 -29.02
CA SER A 116 1.91 13.31 -28.36
C SER A 116 2.47 11.96 -28.83
N GLY A 117 1.62 11.11 -29.42
CA GLY A 117 1.96 9.73 -29.78
C GLY A 117 2.03 8.80 -28.58
N ASP A 118 1.26 9.08 -27.52
CA ASP A 118 1.25 8.29 -26.30
C ASP A 118 0.08 7.31 -26.26
N ILE A 119 0.36 6.06 -25.88
CA ILE A 119 -0.66 5.09 -25.46
C ILE A 119 -0.51 4.88 -23.96
N GLY A 120 -1.59 5.14 -23.21
CA GLY A 120 -1.67 4.85 -21.79
C GLY A 120 -2.25 3.45 -21.57
N ILE A 121 -1.53 2.59 -20.85
CA ILE A 121 -1.96 1.25 -20.47
C ILE A 121 -2.03 1.18 -18.95
N ARG A 122 -3.21 0.86 -18.44
CA ARG A 122 -3.50 0.78 -17.00
C ARG A 122 -3.43 -0.68 -16.56
N GLU A 123 -2.65 -0.97 -15.52
CA GLU A 123 -2.70 -2.30 -14.88
C GLU A 123 -4.11 -2.61 -14.35
N LYS A 124 -4.39 -3.88 -14.09
CA LYS A 124 -5.64 -4.26 -13.40
C LYS A 124 -5.70 -3.58 -12.01
N PRO A 125 -6.88 -3.09 -11.59
CA PRO A 125 -7.04 -2.52 -10.26
C PRO A 125 -6.61 -3.49 -9.16
N LYS A 126 -5.95 -2.98 -8.12
CA LYS A 126 -5.50 -3.77 -6.96
C LYS A 126 -6.53 -3.68 -5.85
N LEU A 127 -7.02 -4.82 -5.38
CA LEU A 127 -7.94 -4.87 -4.22
C LEU A 127 -7.18 -4.47 -2.96
N LEU A 128 -7.63 -3.40 -2.32
CA LEU A 128 -7.17 -2.96 -1.01
C LEU A 128 -8.18 -3.37 0.04
N GLU A 129 -7.75 -4.17 1.01
CA GLU A 129 -8.55 -4.53 2.18
C GLU A 129 -8.05 -3.75 3.40
N LEU A 130 -8.99 -3.09 4.08
CA LEU A 130 -8.74 -2.40 5.33
C LEU A 130 -9.13 -3.30 6.49
N ASN A 131 -8.15 -3.66 7.29
CA ASN A 131 -8.36 -4.45 8.50
C ASN A 131 -8.79 -3.57 9.69
N ALA A 132 -9.53 -4.20 10.61
CA ALA A 132 -9.96 -3.63 11.88
C ALA A 132 -8.78 -3.14 12.75
N TYR A 133 -7.61 -3.77 12.61
CA TYR A 133 -6.36 -3.51 13.34
C TYR A 133 -6.39 -3.81 14.84
N ILE A 134 -7.52 -3.57 15.52
CA ILE A 134 -7.74 -3.90 16.92
C ILE A 134 -8.94 -4.84 17.06
N LYS A 135 -8.93 -5.65 18.13
CA LYS A 135 -10.12 -6.37 18.57
C LYS A 135 -11.07 -5.36 19.21
N GLY A 136 -12.35 -5.38 18.86
CA GLY A 136 -13.32 -4.46 19.47
C GLY A 136 -14.71 -4.59 18.87
N ARG A 137 -15.50 -3.53 19.05
CA ARG A 137 -16.82 -3.39 18.45
C ARG A 137 -16.84 -2.18 17.52
N VAL A 138 -17.48 -2.32 16.36
CA VAL A 138 -17.74 -1.20 15.45
C VAL A 138 -18.74 -0.27 16.12
N THR A 139 -18.32 0.95 16.46
CA THR A 139 -19.16 1.94 17.12
C THR A 139 -19.73 2.98 16.17
N LYS A 140 -19.12 3.13 14.99
CA LYS A 140 -19.60 4.04 13.94
C LYS A 140 -19.17 3.54 12.57
N VAL A 141 -20.08 3.60 11.60
CA VAL A 141 -19.75 3.42 10.19
C VAL A 141 -19.52 4.80 9.55
N LEU A 142 -18.43 4.91 8.78
CA LEU A 142 -18.10 6.08 7.97
C LEU A 142 -18.37 5.71 6.50
N PRO A 143 -19.51 6.13 5.91
CA PRO A 143 -19.93 5.67 4.59
C PRO A 143 -18.83 5.85 3.54
N GLN A 144 -18.56 4.80 2.77
CA GLN A 144 -17.52 4.73 1.72
C GLN A 144 -16.06 4.92 2.20
N GLU A 145 -15.82 5.19 3.48
CA GLU A 145 -14.49 5.48 4.02
C GLU A 145 -14.00 4.40 4.97
N GLY A 146 -14.83 3.90 5.89
CA GLY A 146 -14.40 2.92 6.87
C GLY A 146 -15.24 2.91 8.14
N VAL A 147 -14.61 2.74 9.29
CA VAL A 147 -15.28 2.53 10.58
C VAL A 147 -14.52 3.13 11.76
N GLU A 148 -15.21 3.42 12.85
CA GLU A 148 -14.61 3.58 14.17
C GLU A 148 -14.82 2.29 14.97
N ILE A 149 -13.74 1.81 15.59
CA ILE A 149 -13.74 0.60 16.41
C ILE A 149 -13.33 0.99 17.81
N THR A 150 -14.11 0.53 18.79
CA THR A 150 -13.86 0.79 20.20
C THR A 150 -13.52 -0.50 20.95
N THR A 151 -12.55 -0.40 21.85
CA THR A 151 -12.13 -1.48 22.74
C THR A 151 -11.69 -0.92 24.08
N ASN A 152 -11.59 -1.77 25.10
CA ASN A 152 -11.01 -1.39 26.39
C ASN A 152 -9.66 -2.10 26.57
N GLY A 153 -8.66 -1.37 27.01
CA GLY A 153 -7.34 -1.93 27.27
C GLY A 153 -6.34 -0.90 27.75
N ALA A 154 -5.08 -1.32 27.86
CA ALA A 154 -3.97 -0.41 28.09
C ALA A 154 -3.67 0.38 26.82
N LEU A 155 -3.35 1.67 26.98
CA LEU A 155 -2.94 2.55 25.90
C LEU A 155 -1.53 3.08 26.19
N ILE A 156 -0.63 2.86 25.25
CA ILE A 156 0.71 3.47 25.22
C ILE A 156 0.80 4.26 23.90
N GLN A 157 1.01 5.56 24.01
CA GLN A 157 1.19 6.46 22.87
C GLN A 157 2.60 7.06 22.91
N GLY A 158 3.42 6.68 21.93
CA GLY A 158 4.75 7.25 21.70
C GLY A 158 4.71 8.53 20.86
N ILE A 159 5.90 9.05 20.54
CA ILE A 159 6.10 10.25 19.72
C ILE A 159 5.95 9.91 18.22
N PHE A 160 6.67 8.89 17.78
CA PHE A 160 6.65 8.38 16.41
C PHE A 160 7.04 6.89 16.40
N GLY A 161 6.83 6.22 15.28
CA GLY A 161 7.22 4.82 15.09
C GLY A 161 7.55 4.53 13.62
N VAL A 162 8.28 3.44 13.39
CA VAL A 162 8.74 2.96 12.07
C VAL A 162 8.35 1.48 11.95
N GLY A 163 8.11 0.97 10.73
CA GLY A 163 7.85 -0.46 10.49
C GLY A 163 6.38 -0.86 10.29
N GLY A 164 5.46 0.11 10.31
CA GLY A 164 4.04 -0.11 10.04
C GLY A 164 3.30 -0.79 11.19
N GLU A 165 2.07 -1.24 10.92
CA GLU A 165 1.19 -1.86 11.91
C GLU A 165 1.64 -3.30 12.23
N ARG A 166 1.64 -3.66 13.52
CA ARG A 166 1.99 -5.02 14.01
C ARG A 166 1.08 -5.45 15.14
N GLN A 167 0.99 -6.77 15.33
CA GLN A 167 0.15 -7.43 16.32
C GLN A 167 0.92 -8.65 16.84
N GLY A 168 0.87 -8.88 18.15
CA GLY A 168 1.58 -10.00 18.75
C GLY A 168 1.43 -10.05 20.26
N THR A 169 2.04 -11.07 20.86
CA THR A 169 2.19 -11.17 22.31
C THR A 169 3.24 -10.18 22.77
N ILE A 170 2.92 -9.35 23.76
CA ILE A 170 3.87 -8.39 24.33
C ILE A 170 4.85 -9.13 25.23
N GLU A 171 6.15 -8.89 25.04
CA GLU A 171 7.22 -9.44 25.89
C GLU A 171 8.22 -8.34 26.24
N VAL A 172 8.48 -8.13 27.53
CA VAL A 172 9.52 -7.22 27.99
C VAL A 172 10.84 -7.98 28.03
N VAL A 173 11.84 -7.51 27.28
CA VAL A 173 13.11 -8.22 27.04
C VAL A 173 14.33 -7.54 27.69
N VAL A 174 14.08 -6.52 28.50
CA VAL A 174 15.09 -5.81 29.30
C VAL A 174 14.61 -5.66 30.75
N ASN A 175 15.54 -5.44 31.68
CA ASN A 175 15.19 -5.29 33.10
C ASN A 175 15.02 -3.82 33.52
N ALA A 176 15.56 -2.88 32.75
CA ALA A 176 15.53 -1.45 33.08
C ALA A 176 15.31 -0.59 31.82
N PRO A 177 14.69 0.61 31.97
CA PRO A 177 14.32 1.46 30.84
C PRO A 177 15.50 2.12 30.14
N ASP A 178 16.68 2.17 30.77
CA ASP A 178 17.92 2.71 30.22
C ASP A 178 18.77 1.66 29.50
N GLU A 179 18.38 0.38 29.56
CA GLU A 179 19.12 -0.69 28.90
C GLU A 179 18.97 -0.70 27.38
N VAL A 180 20.09 -0.89 26.69
CA VAL A 180 20.13 -1.08 25.23
C VAL A 180 19.67 -2.49 24.88
N LEU A 181 18.76 -2.60 23.92
CA LEU A 181 18.33 -3.85 23.30
C LEU A 181 19.23 -4.18 22.11
N ASP A 182 20.23 -5.04 22.35
CA ASP A 182 21.08 -5.62 21.32
C ASP A 182 20.61 -7.03 20.90
N GLU A 183 21.24 -7.58 19.86
CA GLU A 183 20.88 -8.89 19.31
C GLU A 183 21.04 -10.05 20.31
N LYS A 184 21.97 -9.93 21.28
CA LYS A 184 22.27 -10.98 22.27
C LYS A 184 21.21 -11.07 23.36
N ARG A 185 20.51 -9.96 23.60
CA ARG A 185 19.41 -9.85 24.58
C ARG A 185 18.07 -10.31 24.01
N LEU A 186 17.97 -10.51 22.70
CA LEU A 186 16.75 -11.03 22.08
C LEU A 186 16.57 -12.52 22.42
N PRO A 187 15.38 -12.93 22.92
CA PRO A 187 15.05 -14.33 23.16
C PRO A 187 15.27 -15.22 21.93
N ALA A 188 15.39 -16.54 22.14
CA ALA A 188 15.55 -17.48 21.03
C ALA A 188 14.27 -17.57 20.16
N ASP A 189 13.09 -17.45 20.77
CA ASP A 189 11.80 -17.46 20.09
C ASP A 189 11.14 -16.08 20.22
N ILE A 190 11.10 -15.33 19.12
CA ILE A 190 10.53 -13.98 19.04
C ILE A 190 9.43 -13.86 17.97
N ALA A 191 9.13 -14.94 17.24
CA ALA A 191 8.22 -14.89 16.11
C ALA A 191 6.80 -14.49 16.53
N GLY A 192 6.24 -13.45 15.90
CA GLY A 192 4.91 -12.95 16.20
C GLY A 192 4.77 -12.25 17.56
N LYS A 193 5.88 -11.88 18.20
CA LYS A 193 5.89 -11.10 19.45
C LYS A 193 6.08 -9.61 19.18
N VAL A 194 5.64 -8.79 20.13
CA VAL A 194 5.93 -7.35 20.21
C VAL A 194 6.87 -7.16 21.39
N LEU A 195 8.13 -6.87 21.11
CA LEU A 195 9.17 -6.81 22.12
C LEU A 195 9.26 -5.40 22.71
N VAL A 196 9.36 -5.32 24.03
CA VAL A 196 9.53 -4.06 24.76
C VAL A 196 10.96 -4.01 25.28
N GLY A 197 11.78 -3.16 24.66
CA GLY A 197 13.14 -2.83 25.08
C GLY A 197 13.20 -1.64 26.03
N GLY A 198 14.42 -1.14 26.27
CA GLY A 198 14.70 0.01 27.13
C GLY A 198 14.90 1.28 26.31
N SER A 199 16.13 1.79 26.27
CA SER A 199 16.46 3.13 25.76
C SER A 199 16.73 3.18 24.27
N GLU A 200 17.45 2.18 23.76
CA GLU A 200 17.90 2.09 22.38
C GLU A 200 17.73 0.65 21.87
N VAL A 201 17.49 0.50 20.57
CA VAL A 201 17.52 -0.78 19.87
C VAL A 201 18.59 -0.73 18.79
N THR A 202 19.49 -1.71 18.77
CA THR A 202 20.57 -1.73 17.77
C THR A 202 20.05 -2.15 16.39
N ALA A 203 20.76 -1.73 15.34
CA ALA A 203 20.42 -2.13 13.97
C ALA A 203 20.48 -3.66 13.76
N SER A 204 21.36 -4.37 14.48
CA SER A 204 21.43 -5.83 14.41
C SER A 204 20.20 -6.48 15.06
N ALA A 205 19.75 -5.97 16.21
CA ALA A 205 18.53 -6.44 16.86
C ALA A 205 17.30 -6.23 15.95
N LEU A 206 17.14 -5.04 15.37
CA LEU A 206 16.03 -4.75 14.44
C LEU A 206 16.01 -5.69 13.23
N LYS A 207 17.17 -5.94 12.60
CA LYS A 207 17.28 -6.85 11.46
C LYS A 207 16.91 -8.29 11.83
N ARG A 208 17.27 -8.74 13.04
CA ARG A 208 16.89 -10.06 13.54
C ARG A 208 15.38 -10.14 13.77
N CYS A 209 14.77 -9.13 14.42
CA CYS A 209 13.33 -9.05 14.59
C CYS A 209 12.58 -9.10 13.26
N GLU A 210 13.01 -8.32 12.27
CA GLU A 210 12.40 -8.32 10.93
C GLU A 210 12.49 -9.71 10.27
N LYS A 211 13.66 -10.35 10.32
CA LYS A 211 13.89 -11.68 9.75
C LYS A 211 13.02 -12.76 10.39
N GLU A 212 12.81 -12.68 11.70
CA GLU A 212 12.07 -13.70 12.48
C GLU A 212 10.58 -13.35 12.69
N GLY A 213 10.11 -12.21 12.16
CA GLY A 213 8.71 -11.80 12.24
C GLY A 213 8.28 -11.26 13.61
N ALA A 214 9.21 -10.69 14.37
CA ALA A 214 8.96 -9.92 15.59
C ALA A 214 8.77 -8.43 15.28
N ALA A 215 8.10 -7.72 16.19
CA ALA A 215 7.91 -6.28 16.18
C ALA A 215 8.67 -5.61 17.33
#